data_AF-A0A2S4PRW8-F1
#
_entry.id   AF-A0A2S4PRW8-F1
#
_cell.length_a   1.000
_cell.length_b   1.000
_cell.length_c   1.000
_cell.angle_alpha   90.00
_cell.angle_beta   90.00
_cell.angle_gamma   90.00
#
_symmetry.space_group_name_H-M   'P 1'
#
loop_
_entity.id
_entity.type
_entity.pdbx_description
1 polymer ?
#
loop_
_entity_poly.entity_id
_entity_poly.type
_entity_poly.pdbx_seq_one_letter_code
_entity_poly.pdbx_strand_id
1 'polypeptide(L)'
;MACKILTKFSLNSLRGRQNEKILEHISSGLVRHIHKSIRHSILAASNAQRRPTLQRLHQPSALFKPSVAVGRRSIFIQTEETPNTNALKFLPNQPVLPPGLTTSFIEYLNPKSTLTPPYSSLLASKLMAIPDVTSVFYGTDFITVTKNPEAEWIHIKPEIFSLITETLTSGAPIVNISTTKSGDTNNVHEENDSLSYNENDSEVVGMIKELLELRIRPAIQEDGGDIEFRGFENGQVLLRLRGACRTCDSSTVTLKNGIEGMLMHYIEEVKGVKQVLDEEEEIAAREFAKFEEKLRQQKSVSSQ
;
A
#
# COMPACT_ATOMS: atom_id res chain seq x y z
N MET A 1 49.55 19.10 -18.31
CA MET A 1 50.00 18.56 -17.01
C MET A 1 48.78 17.88 -16.37
N ALA A 2 48.46 16.60 -16.61
CA ALA A 2 49.14 15.36 -16.23
C ALA A 2 49.20 15.10 -14.71
N CYS A 3 48.30 14.26 -14.19
CA CYS A 3 48.53 13.08 -13.30
C CYS A 3 47.16 12.58 -12.76
N LYS A 4 46.49 11.54 -13.31
CA LYS A 4 46.66 10.09 -13.09
C LYS A 4 46.79 9.65 -11.62
N ILE A 5 45.72 9.08 -11.06
CA ILE A 5 45.80 7.94 -10.12
C ILE A 5 44.68 6.94 -10.50
N LEU A 6 45.12 5.77 -10.95
CA LEU A 6 44.37 4.53 -11.14
C LEU A 6 44.76 3.60 -9.99
N THR A 7 43.80 2.90 -9.41
CA THR A 7 44.06 1.64 -8.70
C THR A 7 42.97 0.63 -9.01
N LYS A 8 43.38 -0.40 -9.77
CA LYS A 8 42.68 -1.65 -10.04
C LYS A 8 42.85 -2.60 -8.84
N PHE A 9 41.80 -3.31 -8.44
CA PHE A 9 41.86 -4.60 -7.75
C PHE A 9 40.65 -5.41 -8.24
N SER A 10 40.85 -6.32 -9.19
CA SER A 10 41.17 -7.75 -9.02
C SER A 10 39.92 -8.59 -8.72
N LEU A 11 39.40 -9.18 -9.80
CA LEU A 11 38.43 -10.28 -9.79
C LEU A 11 39.01 -11.52 -9.12
N ASN A 12 38.21 -12.21 -8.32
CA ASN A 12 38.38 -13.65 -8.08
C ASN A 12 37.05 -14.37 -8.25
N SER A 13 37.10 -15.34 -9.14
CA SER A 13 36.04 -16.19 -9.66
C SER A 13 35.99 -17.49 -8.84
N LEU A 14 34.85 -17.83 -8.23
CA LEU A 14 34.52 -19.19 -7.79
C LEU A 14 32.98 -19.36 -7.69
N ARG A 15 32.36 -20.06 -8.66
CA ARG A 15 31.32 -21.08 -8.42
C ARG A 15 30.75 -21.69 -9.71
N GLY A 16 31.00 -22.99 -9.87
CA GLY A 16 30.01 -24.06 -10.05
C GLY A 16 28.98 -24.01 -11.18
N ARG A 17 29.03 -25.01 -12.08
CA ARG A 17 27.94 -25.73 -12.79
C ARG A 17 28.59 -26.95 -13.45
N GLN A 18 28.44 -28.19 -12.97
CA GLN A 18 27.31 -29.15 -13.09
C GLN A 18 26.84 -29.38 -14.54
N ASN A 19 27.28 -30.52 -15.08
CA ASN A 19 26.59 -31.59 -15.82
C ASN A 19 25.67 -31.27 -17.02
N GLU A 20 26.04 -31.83 -18.18
CA GLU A 20 25.09 -32.48 -19.11
C GLU A 20 25.83 -33.50 -20.01
N LYS A 21 25.54 -34.80 -19.85
CA LYS A 21 25.83 -35.87 -20.81
C LYS A 21 24.68 -36.88 -20.80
N ILE A 22 23.88 -36.83 -21.86
CA ILE A 22 23.36 -37.90 -22.73
C ILE A 22 23.31 -39.33 -22.14
N LEU A 23 22.12 -39.94 -22.16
CA LEU A 23 21.92 -41.29 -22.72
C LEU A 23 20.47 -41.52 -23.18
N GLU A 24 20.31 -41.85 -24.46
CA GLU A 24 19.13 -42.46 -25.07
C GLU A 24 19.04 -43.96 -24.71
N HIS A 25 17.83 -44.51 -24.57
CA HIS A 25 17.37 -45.74 -25.24
C HIS A 25 15.95 -46.14 -24.81
N ILE A 26 15.31 -46.97 -25.66
CA ILE A 26 14.06 -47.77 -25.50
C ILE A 26 12.79 -47.01 -25.99
N SER A 27 11.87 -47.53 -26.81
CA SER A 27 11.57 -48.87 -27.34
C SER A 27 10.93 -48.79 -28.72
N SER A 28 11.11 -49.87 -29.47
CA SER A 28 10.51 -50.21 -30.74
C SER A 28 9.04 -50.65 -30.66
N GLY A 29 8.27 -50.33 -31.71
CA GLY A 29 7.38 -51.30 -32.35
C GLY A 29 5.88 -51.08 -32.21
N LEU A 30 5.20 -50.78 -33.32
CA LEU A 30 3.93 -51.44 -33.64
C LEU A 30 3.66 -51.45 -35.16
N VAL A 31 3.18 -52.60 -35.62
CA VAL A 31 2.99 -53.03 -37.00
C VAL A 31 1.63 -52.58 -37.55
N ARG A 32 1.58 -52.18 -38.81
CA ARG A 32 0.35 -51.95 -39.60
C ARG A 32 -0.24 -53.28 -40.05
N HIS A 33 -1.56 -53.42 -40.17
CA HIS A 33 -2.22 -54.29 -41.17
C HIS A 33 -3.64 -53.78 -41.52
N ILE A 34 -4.10 -54.18 -42.71
CA ILE A 34 -5.04 -53.52 -43.63
C ILE A 34 -6.31 -54.39 -43.87
N HIS A 35 -7.46 -53.71 -44.04
CA HIS A 35 -8.71 -54.05 -44.78
C HIS A 35 -9.46 -55.40 -44.58
N LYS A 36 -10.79 -55.32 -44.44
CA LYS A 36 -11.77 -55.63 -45.53
C LYS A 36 -13.24 -55.33 -45.15
N SER A 37 -14.02 -55.10 -46.20
CA SER A 37 -15.39 -54.58 -46.32
C SER A 37 -16.48 -55.69 -46.34
N ILE A 38 -17.76 -55.27 -46.48
CA ILE A 38 -18.96 -55.93 -47.09
C ILE A 38 -20.03 -56.29 -46.02
N ARG A 39 -21.35 -56.01 -46.08
CA ARG A 39 -22.34 -55.57 -47.10
C ARG A 39 -23.60 -54.97 -46.44
N HIS A 40 -24.39 -54.25 -47.24
CA HIS A 40 -25.71 -53.65 -46.96
C HIS A 40 -26.89 -54.64 -46.90
N SER A 41 -28.01 -54.17 -46.34
CA SER A 41 -29.38 -54.48 -46.81
C SER A 41 -30.30 -53.25 -46.65
N ILE A 42 -31.27 -53.12 -47.58
CA ILE A 42 -32.13 -51.96 -47.89
C ILE A 42 -33.59 -52.30 -47.56
N LEU A 43 -34.44 -51.25 -47.45
CA LEU A 43 -35.92 -51.15 -47.53
C LEU A 43 -36.57 -50.93 -46.15
N ALA A 44 -37.54 -50.04 -45.94
CA ALA A 44 -38.56 -49.49 -46.84
C ALA A 44 -39.00 -48.06 -46.45
N ALA A 45 -39.58 -47.35 -47.42
CA ALA A 45 -40.23 -46.05 -47.29
C ALA A 45 -41.71 -46.19 -46.93
N SER A 46 -42.24 -45.25 -46.14
CA SER A 46 -43.68 -45.01 -46.00
C SER A 46 -43.97 -43.52 -45.75
N ASN A 47 -44.52 -42.87 -46.77
CA ASN A 47 -45.21 -41.59 -46.64
C ASN A 47 -46.57 -41.82 -46.00
N ALA A 48 -46.86 -41.15 -44.88
CA ALA A 48 -48.23 -40.90 -44.45
C ALA A 48 -48.30 -39.57 -43.71
N GLN A 49 -48.95 -38.62 -44.38
CA GLN A 49 -49.35 -37.33 -43.84
C GLN A 49 -50.29 -37.54 -42.63
N ARG A 50 -49.87 -37.10 -41.45
CA ARG A 50 -50.77 -36.52 -40.44
C ARG A 50 -50.04 -35.38 -39.76
N ARG A 51 -50.58 -34.18 -39.90
CA ARG A 51 -50.09 -32.92 -39.35
C ARG A 51 -50.81 -32.65 -38.03
N PRO A 52 -50.23 -32.91 -36.85
CA PRO A 52 -50.70 -32.30 -35.63
C PRO A 52 -50.17 -30.87 -35.58
N THR A 53 -51.08 -29.92 -35.49
CA THR A 53 -50.77 -28.50 -35.28
C THR A 53 -50.22 -28.34 -33.86
N LEU A 54 -48.90 -28.23 -33.71
CA LEU A 54 -48.31 -27.86 -32.42
C LEU A 54 -48.61 -26.39 -32.14
N GLN A 55 -49.46 -26.18 -31.14
CA GLN A 55 -49.73 -24.89 -30.51
C GLN A 55 -48.41 -24.24 -30.10
N ARG A 56 -48.20 -23.01 -30.55
CA ARG A 56 -47.05 -22.19 -30.15
C ARG A 56 -47.22 -21.83 -28.68
N LEU A 57 -46.71 -22.67 -27.79
CA LEU A 57 -46.40 -22.23 -26.43
C LEU A 57 -45.32 -21.15 -26.58
N HIS A 58 -45.71 -19.90 -26.34
CA HIS A 58 -44.76 -18.84 -25.99
C HIS A 58 -44.06 -19.29 -24.71
N GLN A 59 -42.98 -20.04 -24.89
CA GLN A 59 -41.98 -20.18 -23.87
C GLN A 59 -41.12 -18.93 -24.01
N PRO A 60 -41.14 -17.98 -23.05
CA PRO A 60 -40.14 -16.95 -23.04
C PRO A 60 -38.81 -17.67 -22.85
N SER A 61 -38.04 -17.79 -23.93
CA SER A 61 -36.62 -18.04 -23.83
C SER A 61 -36.03 -16.81 -23.16
N ALA A 62 -36.09 -16.79 -21.83
CA ALA A 62 -35.12 -16.06 -21.05
C ALA A 62 -33.77 -16.69 -21.40
N LEU A 63 -33.16 -16.18 -22.46
CA LEU A 63 -31.74 -16.26 -22.68
C LEU A 63 -31.14 -15.64 -21.42
N PHE A 64 -30.91 -16.46 -20.40
CA PHE A 64 -29.85 -16.22 -19.46
C PHE A 64 -28.60 -16.16 -20.33
N LYS A 65 -28.26 -14.94 -20.76
CA LYS A 65 -26.91 -14.61 -21.16
C LYS A 65 -26.08 -15.12 -19.98
N PRO A 66 -25.21 -16.12 -20.14
CA PRO A 66 -24.23 -16.36 -19.11
C PRO A 66 -23.54 -15.00 -18.98
N SER A 67 -23.69 -14.37 -17.81
CA SER A 67 -22.81 -13.28 -17.45
C SER A 67 -21.43 -13.85 -17.73
N VAL A 68 -20.77 -13.29 -18.73
CA VAL A 68 -19.35 -13.56 -18.94
C VAL A 68 -18.76 -13.10 -17.62
N ALA A 69 -18.53 -14.03 -16.72
CA ALA A 69 -17.65 -13.83 -15.60
C ALA A 69 -16.35 -13.49 -16.27
N VAL A 70 -16.11 -12.19 -16.44
CA VAL A 70 -14.82 -11.65 -16.81
C VAL A 70 -13.94 -12.16 -15.69
N GLY A 71 -13.27 -13.28 -15.92
CA GLY A 71 -12.24 -13.76 -15.04
C GLY A 71 -11.24 -12.63 -14.95
N ARG A 72 -11.35 -11.82 -13.89
CA ARG A 72 -10.37 -10.79 -13.57
C ARG A 72 -9.10 -11.57 -13.25
N ARG A 73 -8.25 -11.67 -14.27
CA ARG A 73 -6.98 -12.39 -14.23
C ARG A 73 -6.12 -11.74 -13.15
N SER A 74 -5.67 -12.57 -12.22
CA SER A 74 -4.60 -12.35 -11.22
C SER A 74 -4.43 -10.92 -10.72
N ILE A 75 -4.90 -10.65 -9.51
CA ILE A 75 -4.45 -9.50 -8.72
C ILE A 75 -2.93 -9.59 -8.59
N PHE A 76 -2.23 -8.57 -9.07
CA PHE A 76 -0.79 -8.45 -8.97
C PHE A 76 -0.48 -7.24 -8.10
N ILE A 77 0.05 -7.50 -6.91
CA ILE A 77 0.48 -6.48 -5.96
C ILE A 77 1.98 -6.32 -6.15
N GLN A 78 2.43 -5.10 -6.43
CA GLN A 78 3.86 -4.76 -6.50
C GLN A 78 4.34 -4.31 -5.12
N THR A 79 5.65 -4.41 -4.87
CA THR A 79 6.26 -3.84 -3.67
C THR A 79 7.41 -2.94 -4.04
N GLU A 80 7.47 -1.78 -3.41
CA GLU A 80 8.54 -0.80 -3.52
C GLU A 80 9.23 -0.66 -2.16
N GLU A 81 10.55 -0.63 -2.18
CA GLU A 81 11.34 -0.32 -0.99
C GLU A 81 11.23 1.17 -0.67
N THR A 82 11.29 1.51 0.61
CA THR A 82 11.31 2.90 1.07
C THR A 82 12.68 3.22 1.68
N PRO A 83 13.05 4.50 1.85
CA PRO A 83 14.25 4.88 2.59
C PRO A 83 14.27 4.36 4.04
N ASN A 84 13.11 3.99 4.59
CA ASN A 84 12.98 3.36 5.90
C ASN A 84 12.99 1.82 5.74
N THR A 85 14.05 1.17 6.24
CA THR A 85 14.20 -0.30 6.17
C THR A 85 13.07 -1.09 6.87
N ASN A 86 12.37 -0.43 7.80
CA ASN A 86 11.26 -1.00 8.55
C ASN A 86 9.89 -0.72 7.93
N ALA A 87 9.83 0.05 6.84
CA ALA A 87 8.60 0.31 6.10
C ALA A 87 8.68 -0.20 4.67
N LEU A 88 7.64 -0.90 4.22
CA LEU A 88 7.53 -1.42 2.86
C LEU A 88 6.22 -0.97 2.22
N LYS A 89 6.31 -0.50 0.98
CA LYS A 89 5.18 0.00 0.21
C LYS A 89 4.62 -1.11 -0.68
N PHE A 90 3.31 -1.27 -0.69
CA PHE A 90 2.55 -2.25 -1.45
C PHE A 90 1.61 -1.52 -2.41
N LEU A 91 1.74 -1.81 -3.70
CA LEU A 91 0.95 -1.19 -4.76
C LEU A 91 -0.03 -2.22 -5.34
N PRO A 92 -1.29 -2.20 -4.93
CA PRO A 92 -2.31 -3.14 -5.41
C PRO A 92 -2.81 -2.87 -6.84
N ASN A 93 -2.29 -1.84 -7.52
CA ASN A 93 -2.72 -1.39 -8.85
C ASN A 93 -4.20 -0.98 -8.91
N GLN A 94 -4.77 -0.54 -7.78
CA GLN A 94 -6.09 0.06 -7.70
C GLN A 94 -6.14 1.06 -6.54
N PRO A 95 -7.05 2.06 -6.58
CA PRO A 95 -7.18 3.03 -5.50
C PRO A 95 -7.44 2.36 -4.16
N VAL A 96 -6.67 2.74 -3.16
CA VAL A 96 -6.77 2.24 -1.78
C VAL A 96 -7.80 3.08 -1.02
N LEU A 97 -7.70 4.40 -1.17
CA LEU A 97 -8.68 5.34 -0.64
C LEU A 97 -9.89 5.45 -1.58
N PRO A 98 -11.12 5.54 -1.04
CA PRO A 98 -12.31 5.71 -1.85
C PRO A 98 -12.29 7.07 -2.57
N PRO A 99 -12.79 7.15 -3.82
CA PRO A 99 -12.86 8.41 -4.54
C PRO A 99 -13.81 9.39 -3.83
N GLY A 100 -13.41 10.66 -3.76
CA GLY A 100 -14.20 11.71 -3.12
C GLY A 100 -13.92 11.91 -1.63
N LEU A 101 -12.94 11.19 -1.07
CA LEU A 101 -12.40 11.53 0.25
C LEU A 101 -11.62 12.84 0.15
N THR A 102 -11.82 13.74 1.13
CA THR A 102 -11.10 15.01 1.22
C THR A 102 -9.66 14.81 1.68
N THR A 103 -9.42 13.81 2.53
CA THR A 103 -8.07 13.40 2.91
C THR A 103 -7.46 12.47 1.86
N SER A 104 -6.16 12.59 1.76
CA SER A 104 -5.27 11.97 0.77
C SER A 104 -4.46 10.83 1.41
N PHE A 105 -4.55 10.70 2.73
CA PHE A 105 -4.02 9.58 3.49
C PHE A 105 -4.90 9.21 4.69
N ILE A 106 -4.69 7.99 5.20
CA ILE A 106 -5.21 7.51 6.49
C ILE A 106 -4.11 6.72 7.19
N GLU A 107 -3.84 7.02 8.46
CA GLU A 107 -2.78 6.35 9.24
C GLU A 107 -3.37 5.62 10.45
N TYR A 108 -2.99 4.36 10.62
CA TYR A 108 -3.36 3.53 11.75
C TYR A 108 -2.13 3.18 12.58
N LEU A 109 -2.03 3.77 13.77
CA LEU A 109 -0.91 3.59 14.71
C LEU A 109 -1.20 2.56 15.81
N ASN A 110 -2.47 2.20 15.99
CA ASN A 110 -2.88 1.18 16.96
C ASN A 110 -4.07 0.36 16.43
N PRO A 111 -4.23 -0.91 16.82
CA PRO A 111 -5.31 -1.76 16.32
C PRO A 111 -6.71 -1.18 16.57
N LYS A 112 -6.90 -0.41 17.64
CA LYS A 112 -8.18 0.22 17.97
C LYS A 112 -8.60 1.27 16.93
N SER A 113 -7.66 2.05 16.43
CA SER A 113 -7.89 3.08 15.40
C SER A 113 -8.49 2.49 14.12
N THR A 114 -8.15 1.25 13.77
CA THR A 114 -8.69 0.56 12.58
C THR A 114 -10.19 0.32 12.60
N LEU A 115 -10.81 0.34 13.78
CA LEU A 115 -12.25 0.11 13.96
C LEU A 115 -13.01 1.38 14.33
N THR A 116 -12.31 2.49 14.55
CA THR A 116 -12.89 3.72 15.08
C THR A 116 -13.36 4.62 13.92
N PRO A 117 -14.57 5.20 13.98
CA PRO A 117 -15.00 6.24 13.04
C PRO A 117 -14.06 7.46 13.07
N PRO A 118 -13.91 8.21 11.96
CA PRO A 118 -14.69 8.13 10.73
C PRO A 118 -14.20 7.07 9.74
N TYR A 119 -12.96 6.60 9.86
CA TYR A 119 -12.28 5.77 8.85
C TYR A 119 -11.96 4.36 9.36
N SER A 120 -12.95 3.48 9.34
CA SER A 120 -12.76 2.09 9.76
C SER A 120 -12.27 1.21 8.59
N SER A 121 -11.36 0.28 8.82
CA SER A 121 -10.84 -0.64 7.80
C SER A 121 -10.60 -2.04 8.37
N LEU A 122 -11.32 -3.03 7.84
CA LEU A 122 -11.11 -4.43 8.19
C LEU A 122 -9.75 -4.93 7.70
N LEU A 123 -9.29 -4.47 6.53
CA LEU A 123 -7.95 -4.80 6.03
C LEU A 123 -6.88 -4.27 6.98
N ALA A 124 -6.97 -3.01 7.40
CA ALA A 124 -6.01 -2.44 8.36
C ALA A 124 -6.03 -3.21 9.68
N SER A 125 -7.22 -3.57 10.18
CA SER A 125 -7.38 -4.37 11.40
C SER A 125 -6.67 -5.72 11.28
N LYS A 126 -6.86 -6.44 10.17
CA LYS A 126 -6.18 -7.72 9.93
C LYS A 126 -4.66 -7.56 9.76
N LEU A 127 -4.20 -6.51 9.06
CA LEU A 127 -2.77 -6.22 8.89
C LEU A 127 -2.09 -5.88 10.22
N MET A 128 -2.73 -5.08 11.07
CA MET A 128 -2.22 -4.75 12.40
C MET A 128 -2.26 -5.93 13.39
N ALA A 129 -3.02 -6.99 13.07
CA ALA A 129 -3.05 -8.21 13.86
C ALA A 129 -1.88 -9.16 13.53
N ILE A 130 -1.16 -8.93 12.42
CA ILE A 130 0.06 -9.68 12.11
C ILE A 130 1.11 -9.38 13.17
N PRO A 131 1.81 -10.39 13.72
CA PRO A 131 2.93 -10.17 14.63
C PRO A 131 3.96 -9.18 14.05
N ASP A 132 4.48 -8.33 14.91
CA ASP A 132 5.52 -7.34 14.59
C ASP A 132 5.13 -6.21 13.63
N VAL A 133 3.88 -6.13 13.16
CA VAL A 133 3.38 -4.92 12.46
C VAL A 133 3.07 -3.82 13.48
N THR A 134 3.66 -2.65 13.28
CA THR A 134 3.53 -1.50 14.20
C THR A 134 2.55 -0.45 13.70
N SER A 135 2.52 -0.18 12.39
CA SER A 135 1.57 0.75 11.80
C SER A 135 1.21 0.37 10.36
N VAL A 136 0.03 0.82 9.94
CA VAL A 136 -0.48 0.69 8.57
C VAL A 136 -0.89 2.07 8.08
N PHE A 137 -0.38 2.45 6.93
CA PHE A 137 -0.64 3.75 6.30
C PHE A 137 -1.23 3.53 4.91
N TYR A 138 -2.34 4.19 4.63
CA TYR A 138 -2.99 4.21 3.32
C TYR A 138 -2.71 5.53 2.65
N GLY A 139 -2.02 5.49 1.51
CA GLY A 139 -2.01 6.58 0.54
C GLY A 139 -3.14 6.39 -0.47
N THR A 140 -3.23 7.28 -1.46
CA THR A 140 -4.27 7.26 -2.49
C THR A 140 -4.37 5.92 -3.24
N ASP A 141 -3.23 5.36 -3.65
CA ASP A 141 -3.12 4.14 -4.47
C ASP A 141 -2.14 3.10 -3.91
N PHE A 142 -1.59 3.31 -2.72
CA PHE A 142 -0.63 2.41 -2.08
C PHE A 142 -0.93 2.19 -0.59
N ILE A 143 -0.39 1.10 -0.06
CA ILE A 143 -0.40 0.75 1.35
C ILE A 143 1.05 0.65 1.84
N THR A 144 1.42 1.43 2.84
CA THR A 144 2.69 1.26 3.53
C THR A 144 2.46 0.52 4.84
N VAL A 145 3.22 -0.54 5.07
CA VAL A 145 3.23 -1.26 6.36
C VAL A 145 4.57 -1.02 7.03
N THR A 146 4.55 -0.67 8.31
CA THR A 146 5.75 -0.55 9.14
C THR A 146 5.81 -1.72 10.11
N LYS A 147 6.98 -2.35 10.22
CA LYS A 147 7.26 -3.45 11.15
C LYS A 147 8.18 -3.01 12.30
N ASN A 148 8.29 -3.85 13.31
CA ASN A 148 9.32 -3.75 14.33
C ASN A 148 10.72 -3.89 13.68
N PRO A 149 11.73 -3.08 14.10
CA PRO A 149 13.11 -3.23 13.67
C PRO A 149 13.69 -4.65 13.80
N GLU A 150 13.29 -5.40 14.82
CA GLU A 150 13.81 -6.75 15.10
C GLU A 150 13.25 -7.84 14.19
N ALA A 151 12.14 -7.57 13.50
CA ALA A 151 11.45 -8.54 12.67
C ALA A 151 11.96 -8.57 11.23
N GLU A 152 11.76 -9.69 10.53
CA GLU A 152 12.24 -9.88 9.15
C GLU A 152 11.08 -9.94 8.14
N TRP A 153 11.25 -9.22 7.02
CA TRP A 153 10.20 -9.11 5.98
C TRP A 153 9.80 -10.44 5.36
N ILE A 154 10.69 -11.44 5.36
CA ILE A 154 10.42 -12.76 4.79
C ILE A 154 9.24 -13.48 5.45
N HIS A 155 8.96 -13.20 6.73
CA HIS A 155 7.86 -13.81 7.48
C HIS A 155 6.57 -12.99 7.38
N ILE A 156 6.69 -11.66 7.35
CA ILE A 156 5.56 -10.73 7.37
C ILE A 156 4.95 -10.56 5.97
N LYS A 157 5.81 -10.43 4.95
CA LYS A 157 5.41 -10.10 3.56
C LYS A 157 4.40 -11.09 2.96
N PRO A 158 4.55 -12.43 3.11
CA PRO A 158 3.56 -13.39 2.59
C PRO A 158 2.17 -13.21 3.19
N GLU A 159 2.07 -12.92 4.50
CA GLU A 159 0.79 -12.71 5.18
C GLU A 159 0.10 -11.43 4.68
N ILE A 160 0.86 -10.34 4.54
CA ILE A 160 0.33 -9.08 3.99
C ILE A 160 -0.24 -9.30 2.58
N PHE A 161 0.50 -9.98 1.69
CA PHE A 161 0.01 -10.27 0.34
C PHE A 161 -1.29 -11.07 0.35
N SER A 162 -1.40 -12.07 1.23
CA SER A 162 -2.60 -12.88 1.37
C SER A 162 -3.81 -12.02 1.74
N LEU A 163 -3.67 -11.17 2.76
CA LEU A 163 -4.75 -10.31 3.25
C LEU A 163 -5.19 -9.24 2.26
N ILE A 164 -4.23 -8.58 1.60
CA ILE A 164 -4.54 -7.61 0.55
C ILE A 164 -5.28 -8.35 -0.56
N THR A 165 -4.71 -9.44 -1.10
CA THR A 165 -5.32 -10.20 -2.21
C THR A 165 -6.72 -10.71 -1.87
N GLU A 166 -6.94 -11.24 -0.66
CA GLU A 166 -8.25 -11.66 -0.17
C GLU A 166 -9.26 -10.51 -0.22
N THR A 167 -8.88 -9.35 0.31
CA THR A 167 -9.74 -8.15 0.35
C THR A 167 -10.08 -7.69 -1.06
N LEU A 168 -9.07 -7.58 -1.94
CA LEU A 168 -9.29 -7.12 -3.32
C LEU A 168 -10.13 -8.12 -4.14
N THR A 169 -9.95 -9.44 -3.92
CA THR A 169 -10.72 -10.48 -4.61
C THR A 169 -12.16 -10.54 -4.12
N SER A 170 -12.38 -10.32 -2.82
CA SER A 170 -13.72 -10.31 -2.22
C SER A 170 -14.58 -9.14 -2.71
N GLY A 171 -13.96 -8.06 -3.20
CA GLY A 171 -14.63 -6.83 -3.56
C GLY A 171 -15.15 -6.02 -2.35
N ALA A 172 -14.75 -6.40 -1.13
CA ALA A 172 -15.07 -5.64 0.06
C ALA A 172 -14.40 -4.25 0.03
N PRO A 173 -15.06 -3.20 0.56
CA PRO A 173 -14.44 -1.89 0.67
C PRO A 173 -13.19 -1.94 1.55
N ILE A 174 -12.10 -1.32 1.09
CA ILE A 174 -10.85 -1.23 1.85
C ILE A 174 -11.04 -0.32 3.07
N VAL A 175 -11.75 0.79 2.90
CA VAL A 175 -12.09 1.75 3.96
C VAL A 175 -13.60 1.97 3.99
N ASN A 176 -14.18 1.85 5.18
CA ASN A 176 -15.57 2.16 5.49
C ASN A 176 -15.64 3.53 6.16
N ILE A 177 -16.24 4.49 5.46
CA ILE A 177 -16.48 5.84 5.95
C ILE A 177 -17.80 5.85 6.71
N SER A 178 -17.76 6.16 8.00
CA SER A 178 -18.96 6.35 8.82
C SER A 178 -19.00 7.79 9.31
N THR A 179 -19.95 8.56 8.77
CA THR A 179 -20.26 9.89 9.32
C THR A 179 -21.04 9.68 10.60
N THR A 180 -20.52 10.15 11.74
CA THR A 180 -21.28 10.22 13.00
C THR A 180 -22.45 11.19 12.82
N LYS A 181 -23.60 10.70 12.34
CA LYS A 181 -24.87 11.42 12.41
C LYS A 181 -25.39 11.36 13.85
N SER A 182 -24.79 12.17 14.73
CA SER A 182 -25.32 12.46 16.06
C SER A 182 -25.11 13.94 16.32
N GLY A 183 -26.21 14.69 16.39
CA GLY A 183 -26.22 16.13 16.56
C GLY A 183 -25.66 16.57 17.91
N ASP A 184 -24.37 16.88 17.93
CA ASP A 184 -23.77 17.87 18.83
C ASP A 184 -22.91 18.80 17.99
N THR A 185 -23.43 20.00 17.77
CA THR A 185 -22.76 21.11 17.09
C THR A 185 -21.70 21.70 18.01
N ASN A 186 -20.55 21.04 18.17
CA ASN A 186 -19.28 21.65 18.55
C ASN A 186 -18.14 20.64 18.31
N ASN A 187 -17.29 20.92 17.31
CA ASN A 187 -16.03 20.25 16.97
C ASN A 187 -16.11 18.83 16.38
N VAL A 188 -16.90 18.64 15.33
CA VAL A 188 -16.49 17.67 14.30
C VAL A 188 -15.49 18.41 13.43
N HIS A 189 -14.20 18.16 13.64
CA HIS A 189 -13.20 18.51 12.64
C HIS A 189 -13.57 17.69 11.39
N GLU A 190 -14.21 18.32 10.41
CA GLU A 190 -14.09 17.84 9.04
C GLU A 190 -12.58 17.87 8.75
N GLU A 191 -11.96 16.70 8.79
CA GLU A 191 -10.56 16.51 8.45
C GLU A 191 -10.45 16.76 6.94
N ASN A 192 -10.42 18.03 6.56
CA ASN A 192 -10.01 18.45 5.23
C ASN A 192 -8.49 18.28 5.15
N ASP A 193 -8.00 17.94 3.96
CA ASP A 193 -6.56 17.86 3.73
C ASP A 193 -5.89 19.15 4.19
N SER A 194 -4.89 19.04 5.06
CA SER A 194 -4.16 20.18 5.62
C SER A 194 -3.54 21.10 4.57
N LEU A 195 -3.28 20.57 3.38
CA LEU A 195 -2.71 21.30 2.24
C LEU A 195 -3.78 21.89 1.31
N SER A 196 -5.06 21.61 1.55
CA SER A 196 -6.16 22.20 0.77
C SER A 196 -6.21 23.72 0.97
N TYR A 197 -6.61 24.40 -0.10
CA TYR A 197 -6.79 25.85 -0.14
C TYR A 197 -7.91 26.27 0.82
N ASN A 198 -7.63 27.26 1.67
CA ASN A 198 -8.62 27.92 2.51
C ASN A 198 -8.63 29.42 2.21
N GLU A 199 -9.81 30.01 2.02
CA GLU A 199 -9.97 31.45 1.76
C GLU A 199 -9.40 32.34 2.88
N ASN A 200 -9.29 31.80 4.10
CA ASN A 200 -8.74 32.51 5.26
C ASN A 200 -7.22 32.37 5.39
N ASP A 201 -6.56 31.61 4.52
CA ASP A 201 -5.10 31.50 4.54
C ASP A 201 -4.47 32.83 4.12
N SER A 202 -3.38 33.21 4.78
CA SER A 202 -2.56 34.31 4.29
C SER A 202 -1.88 33.93 2.97
N GLU A 203 -1.52 34.92 2.15
CA GLU A 203 -0.81 34.68 0.88
C GLU A 203 0.44 33.80 1.06
N VAL A 204 1.20 34.03 2.14
CA VAL A 204 2.38 33.23 2.50
C VAL A 204 2.00 31.78 2.81
N VAL A 205 0.93 31.54 3.57
CA VAL A 205 0.45 30.18 3.86
C VAL A 205 -0.04 29.49 2.59
N GLY A 206 -0.73 30.21 1.71
CA GLY A 206 -1.12 29.71 0.39
C GLY A 206 0.08 29.24 -0.44
N MET A 207 1.13 30.06 -0.52
CA MET A 207 2.38 29.70 -1.21
C MET A 207 3.07 28.48 -0.59
N ILE A 208 3.11 28.41 0.76
CA ILE A 208 3.68 27.25 1.47
C ILE A 208 2.91 25.98 1.10
N LYS A 209 1.57 26.01 1.20
CA LYS A 209 0.71 24.86 0.88
C LYS A 209 0.85 24.42 -0.57
N GLU A 210 0.89 25.37 -1.52
CA GLU A 210 1.08 25.08 -2.94
C GLU A 210 2.43 24.39 -3.21
N LEU A 211 3.53 24.92 -2.64
CA LEU A 211 4.85 24.32 -2.81
C LEU A 211 4.93 22.92 -2.17
N LEU A 212 4.31 22.74 -1.00
CA LEU A 212 4.23 21.44 -0.34
C LEU A 212 3.48 20.43 -1.21
N GLU A 213 2.29 20.78 -1.70
CA GLU A 213 1.44 19.91 -2.50
C GLU A 213 2.05 19.56 -3.86
N LEU A 214 2.62 20.53 -4.58
CA LEU A 214 3.07 20.32 -5.96
C LEU A 214 4.47 19.72 -6.07
N ARG A 215 5.32 19.88 -5.05
CA ARG A 215 6.75 19.53 -5.18
C ARG A 215 7.29 18.63 -4.09
N ILE A 216 6.89 18.83 -2.85
CA ILE A 216 7.43 18.07 -1.71
C ILE A 216 6.66 16.77 -1.52
N ARG A 217 5.33 16.88 -1.48
CA ARG A 217 4.43 15.77 -1.24
C ARG A 217 4.58 14.61 -2.22
N PRO A 218 4.72 14.82 -3.55
CA PRO A 218 4.88 13.71 -4.48
C PRO A 218 6.12 12.85 -4.18
N ALA A 219 7.24 13.48 -3.80
CA ALA A 219 8.47 12.77 -3.43
C ALA A 219 8.29 11.98 -2.12
N ILE A 220 7.56 12.52 -1.15
CA ILE A 220 7.32 11.85 0.13
C ILE A 220 6.35 10.67 -0.03
N GLN A 221 5.34 10.80 -0.89
CA GLN A 221 4.44 9.70 -1.23
C GLN A 221 5.13 8.61 -2.05
N GLU A 222 6.09 8.97 -2.90
CA GLU A 222 6.99 8.00 -3.55
C GLU A 222 7.71 7.15 -2.50
N ASP A 223 8.26 7.80 -1.46
CA ASP A 223 8.90 7.18 -0.30
C ASP A 223 7.93 6.46 0.67
N GLY A 224 6.63 6.43 0.38
CA GLY A 224 5.63 5.69 1.15
C GLY A 224 5.15 6.39 2.43
N GLY A 225 5.33 7.71 2.53
CA GLY A 225 4.81 8.55 3.61
C GLY A 225 3.90 9.66 3.11
N ASP A 226 3.61 10.62 3.99
CA ASP A 226 2.99 11.89 3.64
C ASP A 226 3.35 12.98 4.66
N ILE A 227 2.92 14.21 4.40
CA ILE A 227 3.10 15.35 5.27
C ILE A 227 1.76 16.01 5.59
N GLU A 228 1.68 16.54 6.81
CA GLU A 228 0.54 17.31 7.27
C GLU A 228 1.01 18.69 7.72
N PHE A 229 0.43 19.73 7.13
CA PHE A 229 0.69 21.12 7.52
C PHE A 229 -0.08 21.46 8.79
N ARG A 230 0.64 21.89 9.83
CA ARG A 230 0.06 22.21 11.15
C ARG A 230 -0.05 23.71 11.40
N GLY A 231 0.68 24.53 10.67
CA GLY A 231 0.61 25.98 10.78
C GLY A 231 1.91 26.68 10.37
N PHE A 232 1.87 28.01 10.40
CA PHE A 232 3.02 28.87 10.14
C PHE A 232 3.04 30.02 11.13
N GLU A 233 4.09 30.10 11.95
CA GLU A 233 4.21 31.09 13.01
C GLU A 233 5.64 31.58 13.16
N ASN A 234 5.86 32.90 13.29
CA ASN A 234 7.18 33.50 13.50
C ASN A 234 8.26 33.09 12.47
N GLY A 235 7.86 32.83 11.23
CA GLY A 235 8.76 32.34 10.17
C GLY A 235 9.06 30.84 10.26
N GLN A 236 8.40 30.08 11.14
CA GLN A 236 8.56 28.65 11.29
C GLN A 236 7.36 27.90 10.72
N VAL A 237 7.61 27.00 9.78
CA VAL A 237 6.59 26.10 9.22
C VAL A 237 6.48 24.88 10.11
N LEU A 238 5.29 24.62 10.66
CA LEU A 238 5.00 23.47 11.51
C LEU A 238 4.49 22.33 10.61
N LEU A 239 5.25 21.25 10.52
CA LEU A 239 4.89 20.07 9.72
C LEU A 239 4.85 18.83 10.59
N ARG A 240 4.00 17.89 10.21
CA ARG A 240 3.98 16.55 10.77
C ARG A 240 4.25 15.53 9.67
N LEU A 241 5.19 14.62 9.94
CA LEU A 241 5.52 13.51 9.04
C LEU A 241 4.62 12.30 9.33
N ARG A 242 4.16 11.61 8.29
CA ARG A 242 3.26 10.46 8.34
C ARG A 242 3.84 9.25 7.59
N GLY A 243 3.36 8.05 7.90
CA GLY A 243 3.74 6.82 7.19
C GLY A 243 5.21 6.46 7.36
N ALA A 244 5.89 6.05 6.29
CA ALA A 244 7.29 5.60 6.35
C ALA A 244 8.25 6.67 6.92
N CYS A 245 7.97 7.95 6.69
CA CYS A 245 8.81 9.07 7.14
C CYS A 245 8.73 9.34 8.64
N ARG A 246 7.72 8.81 9.33
CA ARG A 246 7.50 9.03 10.76
C ARG A 246 8.58 8.40 11.64
N THR A 247 8.97 7.16 11.34
CA THR A 247 9.84 6.35 12.22
C THR A 247 11.28 6.22 11.70
N CYS A 248 11.70 7.09 10.78
CA CYS A 248 12.98 6.96 10.11
C CYS A 248 14.00 7.96 10.68
N ASP A 249 14.67 7.61 11.78
CA ASP A 249 15.58 8.53 12.49
C ASP A 249 16.68 9.14 11.61
N SER A 250 17.28 8.34 10.72
CA SER A 250 18.31 8.81 9.78
C SER A 250 17.77 9.75 8.71
N SER A 251 16.53 9.54 8.29
CA SER A 251 15.93 10.26 7.16
C SER A 251 15.10 11.46 7.62
N THR A 252 14.61 11.48 8.85
CA THR A 252 13.85 12.61 9.41
C THR A 252 14.64 13.91 9.36
N VAL A 253 15.91 13.90 9.78
CA VAL A 253 16.77 15.11 9.76
C VAL A 253 17.05 15.55 8.32
N THR A 254 17.41 14.60 7.45
CA THR A 254 17.74 14.90 6.04
C THR A 254 16.53 15.42 5.27
N LEU A 255 15.38 14.77 5.43
CA LEU A 255 14.12 15.14 4.80
C LEU A 255 13.67 16.52 5.30
N LYS A 256 13.71 16.75 6.62
CA LYS A 256 13.40 18.05 7.21
C LYS A 256 14.29 19.16 6.61
N ASN A 257 15.60 18.94 6.56
CA ASN A 257 16.53 19.91 5.99
C ASN A 257 16.28 20.16 4.49
N GLY A 258 15.90 19.13 3.74
CA GLY A 258 15.53 19.24 2.33
C GLY A 258 14.26 20.09 2.13
N ILE A 259 13.23 19.85 2.94
CA ILE A 259 11.98 20.62 2.93
C ILE A 259 12.27 22.08 3.33
N GLU A 260 13.04 22.28 4.41
CA GLU A 260 13.43 23.60 4.91
C GLU A 260 14.20 24.41 3.87
N GLY A 261 15.23 23.82 3.26
CA GLY A 261 16.00 24.50 2.22
C GLY A 261 15.17 24.87 1.00
N MET A 262 14.20 24.03 0.63
CA MET A 262 13.29 24.33 -0.48
C MET A 262 12.34 25.48 -0.14
N LEU A 263 11.67 25.43 1.01
CA LEU A 263 10.74 26.49 1.43
C LEU A 263 11.45 27.84 1.58
N MET A 264 12.61 27.87 2.23
CA MET A 264 13.41 29.09 2.40
C MET A 264 13.94 29.66 1.07
N HIS A 265 14.11 28.82 0.04
CA HIS A 265 14.56 29.28 -1.27
C HIS A 265 13.45 30.00 -2.06
N TYR A 266 12.20 29.54 -1.92
CA TYR A 266 11.06 30.08 -2.66
C TYR A 266 10.26 31.14 -1.88
N ILE A 267 10.36 31.17 -0.55
CA ILE A 267 9.55 32.01 0.33
C ILE A 267 10.45 32.69 1.36
N GLU A 268 10.66 34.00 1.22
CA GLU A 268 11.60 34.79 2.04
C GLU A 268 11.18 34.89 3.52
N GLU A 269 9.88 34.79 3.79
CA GLU A 269 9.31 34.83 5.14
C GLU A 269 9.59 33.55 5.94
N VAL A 270 9.88 32.44 5.26
CA VAL A 270 10.20 31.17 5.91
C VAL A 270 11.65 31.20 6.36
N LYS A 271 11.85 31.03 7.67
CA LYS A 271 13.16 30.97 8.34
C LYS A 271 13.56 29.57 8.74
N GLY A 272 12.62 28.64 8.76
CA GLY A 272 12.86 27.27 9.17
C GLY A 272 11.61 26.40 9.17
N VAL A 273 11.83 25.10 9.39
CA VAL A 273 10.77 24.10 9.56
C VAL A 273 10.90 23.48 10.94
N LYS A 274 9.77 23.18 11.58
CA LYS A 274 9.73 22.43 12.83
C LYS A 274 8.80 21.24 12.67
N GLN A 275 9.32 20.06 12.98
CA GLN A 275 8.49 18.88 13.10
C GLN A 275 7.70 18.95 14.40
N VAL A 276 6.39 18.74 14.32
CA VAL A 276 5.51 18.62 15.48
C VAL A 276 4.99 17.18 15.57
N LEU A 277 4.86 16.70 16.81
CA LEU A 277 4.29 15.41 17.13
C LEU A 277 2.87 15.62 17.66
N ASP A 278 2.07 14.56 17.73
CA ASP A 278 0.79 14.67 18.43
C ASP A 278 0.98 14.86 19.92
N GLU A 279 -0.01 15.46 20.58
CA GLU A 279 -0.01 15.59 22.04
C GLU A 279 0.21 14.25 22.74
N GLU A 280 -0.42 13.19 22.24
CA GLU A 280 -0.26 11.82 22.76
C GLU A 280 1.19 11.32 22.64
N GLU A 281 1.85 11.64 21.52
CA GLU A 281 3.23 11.27 21.25
C GLU A 281 4.21 12.11 22.07
N GLU A 282 3.94 13.41 22.23
CA GLU A 282 4.72 14.28 23.09
C GLU A 282 4.64 13.84 24.56
N ILE A 283 3.46 13.44 25.03
CA ILE A 283 3.26 12.88 26.37
C ILE A 283 4.03 11.56 26.49
N ALA A 284 3.89 10.65 25.53
CA ALA A 284 4.60 9.37 25.53
C ALA A 284 6.11 9.56 25.56
N ALA A 285 6.66 10.45 24.74
CA ALA A 285 8.08 10.77 24.69
C ALA A 285 8.57 11.37 26.02
N ARG A 286 7.80 12.28 26.62
CA ARG A 286 8.12 12.90 27.91
C ARG A 286 8.12 11.89 29.05
N GLU A 287 7.13 11.01 29.10
CA GLU A 287 7.04 9.96 30.11
C GLU A 287 8.15 8.92 29.93
N PHE A 288 8.49 8.56 28.70
CA PHE A 288 9.62 7.69 28.40
C PHE A 288 10.95 8.29 28.87
N ALA A 289 11.20 9.58 28.62
CA ALA A 289 12.41 10.26 29.08
C ALA A 289 12.51 10.28 30.62
N LYS A 290 11.41 10.57 31.31
CA LYS A 290 11.34 10.49 32.79
C LYS A 290 11.64 9.08 33.30
N PHE A 291 11.15 8.06 32.61
CA PHE A 291 11.38 6.67 32.97
C PHE A 291 12.84 6.25 32.78
N GLU A 292 13.46 6.65 31.67
CA GLU A 292 14.88 6.39 31.41
C GLU A 292 15.78 7.03 32.47
N GLU A 293 15.48 8.26 32.88
CA GLU A 293 16.21 8.95 33.94
C GLU A 293 16.13 8.19 35.27
N LYS A 294 14.94 7.71 35.66
CA LYS A 294 14.76 6.89 36.87
C LYS A 294 15.55 5.59 36.81
N LEU A 295 15.60 4.93 35.66
CA LEU A 295 16.42 3.71 35.47
C LEU A 295 17.92 4.01 35.62
N ARG A 296 18.39 5.14 35.09
CA ARG A 296 19.79 5.58 35.26
C ARG A 296 20.11 5.84 36.73
N GLN A 297 19.21 6.48 37.46
CA GLN A 297 19.35 6.72 38.91
C GLN A 297 19.38 5.40 39.70
N GLN A 298 18.47 4.45 39.43
CA GLN A 298 18.47 3.14 40.11
C GLN A 298 19.73 2.32 39.84
N LYS A 299 20.23 2.29 38.59
CA LYS A 299 21.49 1.61 38.26
C LYS A 299 22.67 2.19 39.01
N SER A 300 22.73 3.53 39.15
CA SER A 300 23.79 4.21 39.90
C SER A 300 23.78 3.89 41.40
N VAL A 301 22.60 3.72 42.01
CA VAL A 301 22.44 3.37 43.43
C VAL A 301 22.75 1.89 43.70
N SER A 302 22.51 1.00 42.72
CA SER A 302 22.80 -0.44 42.86
C SER A 302 24.27 -0.82 42.65
N SER A 303 25.11 0.11 42.18
CA SER A 303 26.53 -0.12 41.88
C SER A 303 27.50 0.46 42.92
N GLN A 304 26.98 0.96 44.04
CA GLN A 304 27.72 1.38 45.25
C GLN A 304 27.49 0.36 46.36
#